data_AF-A0A123SC87-F1
#
_entry.id   AF-A0A123SC87-F1
#
_cell.length_a   1.000
_cell.length_b   1.000
_cell.length_c   1.000
_cell.angle_alpha   90.00
_cell.angle_beta   90.00
_cell.angle_gamma   90.00
#
_symmetry.space_group_name_H-M   'P 1'
#
loop_
_entity.id
_entity.type
_entity.pdbx_description
1 polymer ?
#
loop_
_entity_poly.entity_id
_entity_poly.type
_entity_poly.pdbx_seq_one_letter_code
_entity_poly.pdbx_strand_id
1 'polypeptide(L)' 'MKRYIIEMLHRYNEVTVFFADGTSEVYGQDNLDSDYDVYDSNLIELRRQRMHDNDGNYYYDLIDLRHVVRISVLQKPTS' A
#
# COMPACT_ATOMS: atom_id res chain seq x y z
N MET A 1 -13.95 -3.61 -1.56
CA MET A 1 -12.67 -3.46 -2.26
C MET A 1 -11.58 -2.92 -1.32
N LYS A 2 -11.77 -1.76 -0.68
CA LYS A 2 -10.85 -1.18 0.32
C LYS A 2 -10.24 -2.18 1.33
N ARG A 3 -11.08 -2.91 2.06
CA ARG A 3 -10.65 -3.94 3.04
C ARG A 3 -9.77 -5.03 2.44
N TYR A 4 -10.02 -5.43 1.18
CA TYR A 4 -9.26 -6.48 0.50
C TYR A 4 -7.83 -6.05 0.18
N ILE A 5 -7.64 -4.77 -0.18
CA ILE A 5 -6.32 -4.20 -0.47
C ILE A 5 -5.49 -4.13 0.80
N ILE A 6 -6.09 -3.68 1.91
CA ILE A 6 -5.45 -3.65 3.23
C ILE A 6 -5.04 -5.07 3.65
N GLU A 7 -5.94 -6.04 3.53
CA GLU A 7 -5.64 -7.45 3.83
C GLU A 7 -4.51 -8.00 2.95
N MET A 8 -4.44 -7.61 1.67
CA MET A 8 -3.33 -7.97 0.78
C MET A 8 -2.00 -7.33 1.23
N LEU A 9 -2.02 -6.06 1.62
CA LEU A 9 -0.84 -5.33 2.11
C LEU A 9 -0.25 -5.97 3.38
N HIS A 10 -1.07 -6.60 4.23
CA HIS A 10 -0.60 -7.34 5.40
C HIS A 10 -0.09 -8.76 5.08
N ARG A 11 -0.61 -9.41 4.02
CA ARG A 11 -0.40 -10.84 3.76
C ARG A 11 0.75 -11.11 2.80
N TYR A 12 1.06 -10.17 1.92
CA TYR A 12 2.04 -10.33 0.85
C TYR A 12 3.24 -9.41 1.07
N ASN A 13 4.41 -9.81 0.57
CA ASN A 13 5.62 -9.00 0.72
C ASN A 13 5.52 -7.72 -0.09
N GLU A 14 4.95 -7.82 -1.29
CA GLU A 14 4.78 -6.72 -2.22
C GLU A 14 3.38 -6.77 -2.81
N VAL A 15 2.73 -5.61 -2.81
CA VAL A 15 1.46 -5.37 -3.48
C VAL A 15 1.69 -4.29 -4.52
N THR A 16 1.46 -4.61 -5.79
CA THR A 16 1.50 -3.66 -6.90
C THR A 16 0.09 -3.20 -7.22
N VAL A 17 -0.15 -1.90 -7.15
CA VAL A 17 -1.43 -1.26 -7.50
C VAL A 17 -1.27 -0.57 -8.85
N PHE A 18 -2.15 -0.89 -9.80
CA PHE A 18 -2.16 -0.31 -11.14
C PHE A 18 -3.32 0.66 -11.27
N PHE A 19 -3.03 1.85 -11.82
CA PHE A 19 -4.00 2.94 -11.97
C PHE A 19 -4.45 3.11 -13.42
N ALA A 20 -5.60 3.77 -13.59
CA ALA A 20 -6.24 3.99 -14.89
C ALA A 20 -5.41 4.89 -15.84
N ASP A 21 -4.49 5.69 -15.29
CA ASP A 21 -3.55 6.51 -16.06
C ASP A 21 -2.34 5.72 -16.59
N GLY A 22 -2.28 4.41 -16.31
CA GLY A 22 -1.20 3.52 -16.73
C GLY A 22 -0.01 3.49 -15.79
N THR A 23 -0.03 4.26 -14.69
CA THR A 23 1.00 4.21 -13.65
C THR A 23 0.78 3.02 -12.70
N SER A 24 1.83 2.67 -11.96
CA SER A 24 1.74 1.64 -10.92
C SER A 24 2.63 1.97 -9.74
N GLU A 25 2.17 1.63 -8.54
CA GLU A 25 2.93 1.78 -7.29
C GLU A 25 3.11 0.42 -6.60
N VAL A 26 4.27 0.26 -5.96
CA VAL A 26 4.63 -0.95 -5.22
C VAL A 26 4.71 -0.63 -3.74
N TYR A 27 3.92 -1.35 -2.95
CA TYR A 27 3.91 -1.27 -1.49
C TYR A 27 4.50 -2.56 -0.92
N GLY A 28 5.64 -2.43 -0.24
CA GLY A 28 6.28 -3.52 0.48
C GLY A 28 5.82 -3.57 1.95
N GLN A 29 5.72 -4.77 2.52
CA GLN A 29 5.30 -4.99 3.92
C GLN A 29 6.16 -4.21 4.92
N ASP A 30 7.47 -4.18 4.69
CA ASP A 30 8.47 -3.56 5.56
C ASP A 30 8.34 -2.02 5.65
N ASN A 31 7.53 -1.43 4.77
CA ASN A 31 7.34 0.02 4.66
C ASN A 31 6.02 0.49 5.25
N LEU A 32 5.17 -0.41 5.72
CA LEU A 32 3.82 -0.08 6.19
C LEU A 32 3.81 -0.11 7.71
N ASP A 33 3.79 1.08 8.32
CA ASP A 33 3.48 1.16 9.74
C ASP A 33 2.00 0.80 9.93
N SER A 34 1.65 0.17 11.05
CA SER A 34 0.36 -0.51 11.25
C SER A 34 -0.84 0.44 11.36
N ASP A 35 -0.61 1.74 11.17
CA ASP A 35 -1.60 2.81 11.23
C ASP A 35 -2.02 3.20 9.81
N TYR A 36 -3.21 2.76 9.40
CA TYR A 36 -3.90 3.27 8.21
C TYR A 36 -5.14 4.04 8.66
N ASP A 37 -5.24 5.32 8.30
CA ASP A 37 -6.46 6.09 8.52
C ASP A 37 -7.34 6.08 7.28
N VAL A 38 -8.62 5.81 7.51
CA VAL A 38 -9.66 5.63 6.49
C VAL A 38 -10.47 6.91 6.42
N TYR A 39 -9.99 7.91 5.67
CA TYR A 39 -10.65 9.24 5.60
C TYR A 39 -11.98 9.22 4.83
N ASP A 40 -12.06 8.47 3.73
CA ASP A 40 -13.24 8.44 2.86
C ASP A 40 -13.41 7.06 2.18
N SER A 41 -14.63 6.74 1.69
CA SER A 41 -14.98 5.39 1.18
C SER A 41 -14.04 4.86 0.08
N ASN A 42 -13.39 5.77 -0.66
CA ASN A 42 -12.52 5.46 -1.81
C ASN A 42 -11.05 5.84 -1.62
N LEU A 43 -10.62 6.37 -0.47
CA LEU A 43 -9.22 6.74 -0.23
C LEU A 43 -8.62 5.84 0.85
N ILE A 44 -7.44 5.27 0.60
CA ILE A 44 -6.62 4.61 1.63
C ILE A 44 -5.43 5.52 1.90
N GLU A 45 -5.23 5.94 3.15
CA GLU A 45 -3.97 6.55 3.57
C GLU A 45 -3.04 5.45 4.12
N LEU A 46 -1.83 5.40 3.59
CA LEU A 46 -0.78 4.48 4.01
C LEU A 46 0.36 5.28 4.62
N ARG A 47 0.64 5.04 5.90
CA ARG A 47 1.79 5.61 6.58
C ARG A 47 3.06 4.84 6.20
N ARG A 48 4.01 5.53 5.56
CA ARG A 48 5.30 4.97 5.15
C ARG A 48 6.44 5.57 5.95
N GLN A 49 7.33 4.70 6.41
CA GLN A 49 8.62 5.09 6.98
C GLN A 49 9.67 5.08 5.85
N ARG A 50 10.49 6.13 5.74
CA ARG A 50 11.62 6.10 4.80
C ARG A 50 12.69 5.14 5.32
N MET A 51 13.00 4.10 4.55
CA MET A 51 14.06 3.12 4.88
C MET A 51 15.47 3.73 5.10
N HIS A 52 15.71 4.98 4.71
CA HIS A 52 17.03 5.61 4.78
C HIS A 52 17.14 6.82 5.70
N ASP A 53 16.04 7.28 6.30
CA ASP A 53 16.07 8.42 7.20
C ASP A 53 16.00 7.87 8.63
N ASN A 54 17.15 7.78 9.31
CA ASN A 54 17.27 7.40 10.74
C ASN A 54 16.46 8.31 11.69
N ASP A 55 15.83 9.36 11.17
CA ASP A 55 15.04 10.34 11.90
C ASP A 55 13.62 9.89 12.24
N GLY A 56 13.20 8.69 11.81
CA GLY A 56 11.84 8.21 12.10
C GLY A 56 10.75 9.07 11.45
N ASN A 57 11.09 9.75 10.34
CA ASN A 57 10.14 10.56 9.60
C ASN A 57 9.19 9.65 8.81
N TYR A 58 7.89 9.89 9.03
CA TYR A 58 6.81 9.23 8.30
C TYR A 58 6.25 10.18 7.24
N TYR A 59 5.84 9.62 6.12
CA TYR A 59 5.04 10.31 5.11
C TYR A 59 3.82 9.46 4.79
N TYR A 60 2.81 10.08 4.18
CA TYR A 60 1.54 9.44 3.89
C TYR A 60 1.37 9.31 2.38
N ASP A 61 1.14 8.09 1.91
CA ASP A 61 0.71 7.81 0.54
C ASP A 61 -0.81 7.67 0.51
N LEU A 62 -1.45 8.24 -0.51
CA LEU A 62 -2.90 8.19 -0.69
C LEU A 62 -3.24 7.35 -1.92
N ILE A 63 -3.96 6.24 -1.72
CA ILE A 63 -4.48 5.41 -2.81
C ILE A 63 -5.93 5.80 -3.08
N ASP A 64 -6.21 6.37 -4.25
CA ASP A 64 -7.58 6.60 -4.74
C ASP A 64 -8.11 5.37 -5.50
N LEU A 65 -9.00 4.64 -4.81
CA LEU A 65 -9.62 3.41 -5.29
C LEU A 65 -10.49 3.60 -6.53
N ARG A 66 -10.93 4.82 -6.86
CA ARG A 66 -11.70 5.08 -8.09
C ARG A 66 -10.87 4.91 -9.35
N HIS A 67 -9.55 5.04 -9.23
CA HIS A 67 -8.62 4.96 -10.34
C HIS A 67 -7.86 3.63 -10.36
N VAL A 68 -8.03 2.77 -9.36
CA VAL A 68 -7.39 1.45 -9.31
C VAL A 68 -8.09 0.51 -10.28
N VAL A 69 -7.35 -0.02 -11.25
CA VAL A 69 -7.88 -0.94 -12.27
C VAL A 69 -7.43 -2.38 -12.06
N ARG A 70 -6.30 -2.59 -11.38
CA ARG A 70 -5.75 -3.93 -11.11
C ARG A 70 -4.85 -3.92 -9.88
N ILE A 71 -4.79 -5.05 -9.20
CA ILE A 71 -3.83 -5.33 -8.13
C ILE A 71 -3.11 -6.63 -8.43
N SER A 72 -1.80 -6.67 -8.18
CA SER A 72 -0.98 -7.87 -8.25
C SER A 72 -0.23 -8.04 -6.94
N VAL A 73 0.01 -9.28 -6.54
CA VAL A 73 0.69 -9.59 -5.28
C VAL A 73 1.85 -10.56 -5.51
N LEU A 74 2.94 -10.36 -4.80
CA LEU A 74 4.07 -11.29 -4.76
C LEU A 74 4.11 -11.98 -3.39
N GLN A 75 3.91 -13.29 -3.39
CA GLN A 75 3.93 -14.10 -2.16
C GLN A 75 5.36 -14.46 -1.77
N LYS A 76 5.67 -14.38 -0.48
CA LYS A 76 6.96 -14.85 0.08
C LYS A 76 7.09 -16.34 -0.23
N PRO A 77 8.26 -16.86 -0.65
CA PRO A 77 8.47 -18.29 -0.70
C PRO A 77 8.18 -18.84 0.70
N THR A 78 7.27 -19.81 0.77
CA THR A 78 7.04 -20.55 2.01
C THR A 78 8.29 -21.37 2.28
N SER A 79 9.11 -20.90 3.22
CA SER A 79 10.17 -21.69 3.84
C SER A 79 9.60 -22.94 4.51
#